data_AF-A0A5E7EPI7-F1
#
_entry.id   AF-A0A5E7EPI7-F1
#
_cell.length_a   1.000
_cell.length_b   1.000
_cell.length_c   1.000
_cell.angle_alpha   90.00
_cell.angle_beta   90.00
_cell.angle_gamma   90.00
#
_symmetry.space_group_name_H-M   'P 1'
#
loop_
_entity.id
_entity.type
_entity.pdbx_description
1 polymer ?
#
loop_
_entity_poly.entity_id
_entity_poly.type
_entity_poly.pdbx_seq_one_letter_code
_entity_poly.pdbx_strand_id
1 'polypeptide(L)'
;MATLKLTPALRAEYQALFNNCLIRPDRMAVVNTLVERLNQHRDTYQSVANEVGVPWGFVAVIHNMEASQRFDGHLHNGDPLTARTVHVPAGRPAKGNPPFKWAESAVDALRMKKLGPASDWTLPGTLFQLELFNGIGYRRFHPHVLTPYLWSFSNHYKSGKYISDGTWSETAVSAQCGSAVLLRRMAENGFLDFEDQPAPVEGAQPIVVSHSNKKPDDPAEVTKAIALQNWLNTFPGIFVKVDGTPGDRTSAAFFKVTGRFLPGDPRG
;
A
#
# COMPACT_ATOMS: atom_id res chain seq x y z
N MET A 1 17.01 -4.10 22.98
CA MET A 1 17.00 -3.67 21.57
C MET A 1 15.89 -2.64 21.39
N ALA A 2 16.11 -1.57 20.61
CA ALA A 2 15.07 -0.56 20.39
C ALA A 2 13.86 -1.18 19.69
N THR A 3 12.71 -1.18 20.35
CA THR A 3 11.43 -1.58 19.77
C THR A 3 10.99 -0.48 18.82
N LEU A 4 10.76 -0.79 17.53
CA LEU A 4 10.18 0.17 16.59
C LEU A 4 8.80 0.58 17.13
N LYS A 5 8.55 1.88 17.24
CA LYS A 5 7.27 2.45 17.68
C LYS A 5 6.67 3.25 16.54
N LEU A 6 5.35 3.24 16.43
CA LEU A 6 4.61 4.06 15.46
C LEU A 6 4.57 5.53 15.93
N THR A 7 5.69 6.24 15.74
CA THR A 7 5.82 7.66 16.07
C THR A 7 5.00 8.53 15.11
N PRO A 8 4.68 9.80 15.46
CA PRO A 8 4.01 10.72 14.54
C PRO A 8 4.73 10.88 13.20
N ALA A 9 6.06 10.93 13.20
CA ALA A 9 6.86 11.00 11.99
C ALA A 9 6.70 9.74 11.11
N LEU A 10 6.75 8.55 11.72
CA LEU A 10 6.57 7.29 10.99
C LEU A 10 5.13 7.15 10.46
N ARG A 11 4.13 7.64 11.20
CA ARG A 11 2.74 7.71 10.70
C ARG A 11 2.64 8.56 9.44
N ALA A 12 3.20 9.77 9.48
CA ALA A 12 3.20 10.68 8.35
C ALA A 12 3.94 10.07 7.14
N GLU A 13 5.04 9.36 7.38
CA GLU A 13 5.77 8.65 6.34
C GLU A 13 4.90 7.57 5.67
N TYR A 14 4.30 6.66 6.44
CA TYR A 14 3.42 5.62 5.89
C TYR A 14 2.24 6.21 5.11
N GLN A 15 1.60 7.25 5.65
CA GLN A 15 0.52 7.95 4.98
C GLN A 15 0.98 8.52 3.63
N ALA A 16 2.12 9.21 3.60
CA ALA A 16 2.67 9.80 2.39
C ALA A 16 3.05 8.72 1.35
N LEU A 17 3.68 7.64 1.78
CA LEU A 17 4.06 6.53 0.92
C LEU A 17 2.82 5.86 0.30
N PHE A 18 1.77 5.62 1.08
CA PHE A 18 0.55 5.01 0.56
C PHE A 18 -0.20 5.93 -0.40
N ASN A 19 -0.32 7.22 -0.06
CA ASN A 19 -1.00 8.21 -0.88
C ASN A 19 -0.31 8.36 -2.25
N ASN A 20 1.02 8.35 -2.28
CA ASN A 20 1.83 8.50 -3.48
C ASN A 20 2.32 7.16 -4.07
N CYS A 21 1.69 6.05 -3.67
CA CYS A 21 1.99 4.73 -4.20
C CYS A 21 1.45 4.64 -5.63
N LEU A 22 2.36 4.49 -6.59
CA LEU A 22 2.04 4.25 -8.00
C LEU A 22 2.46 2.84 -8.35
N ILE A 23 1.48 2.01 -8.70
CA ILE A 23 1.70 0.65 -9.16
C ILE A 23 2.36 0.72 -10.54
N ARG A 24 3.47 0.01 -10.71
CA ARG A 24 4.20 0.04 -11.98
C ARG A 24 3.31 -0.52 -13.12
N PRO A 25 3.23 0.16 -14.28
CA PRO A 25 2.39 -0.30 -15.39
C PRO A 25 2.70 -1.74 -15.84
N ASP A 26 3.97 -2.13 -15.86
CA ASP A 26 4.42 -3.48 -16.23
C ASP A 26 4.00 -4.57 -15.23
N ARG A 27 3.56 -4.19 -14.02
CA ARG A 27 3.11 -5.12 -12.97
C ARG A 27 1.60 -5.11 -12.77
N MET A 28 0.88 -4.13 -13.34
CA MET A 28 -0.55 -3.91 -13.10
C MET A 28 -1.40 -5.16 -13.35
N ALA A 29 -1.17 -5.89 -14.45
CA ALA A 29 -1.94 -7.09 -14.78
C ALA A 29 -1.80 -8.19 -13.70
N VAL A 30 -0.59 -8.38 -13.18
CA VAL A 30 -0.31 -9.34 -12.10
C VAL A 30 -1.00 -8.88 -10.81
N VAL A 31 -0.90 -7.59 -10.47
CA VAL A 31 -1.54 -7.04 -9.27
C VAL A 31 -3.06 -7.18 -9.33
N ASN A 32 -3.69 -6.89 -10.48
CA ASN A 32 -5.13 -7.08 -10.69
C ASN A 32 -5.55 -8.53 -10.45
N THR A 33 -4.82 -9.48 -11.05
CA THR A 33 -5.10 -10.91 -10.87
C THR A 33 -5.03 -11.33 -9.39
N LEU A 34 -4.02 -10.85 -8.66
CA LEU A 34 -3.88 -11.14 -7.24
C LEU A 34 -5.04 -10.54 -6.42
N VAL A 35 -5.41 -9.29 -6.70
CA VAL A 35 -6.48 -8.57 -5.99
C VAL A 35 -7.86 -9.17 -6.26
N GLU A 36 -8.14 -9.57 -7.49
CA GLU A 36 -9.38 -10.26 -7.85
C GLU A 36 -9.52 -11.57 -7.07
N ARG A 37 -8.45 -12.37 -6.99
CA ARG A 37 -8.47 -13.61 -6.20
C ARG A 37 -8.65 -13.34 -4.70
N LEU A 38 -8.02 -12.30 -4.14
CA LEU A 38 -8.26 -11.91 -2.75
C LEU A 38 -9.73 -11.54 -2.52
N ASN A 39 -10.32 -10.77 -3.43
CA ASN A 39 -11.72 -10.35 -3.30
C ASN A 39 -12.70 -11.53 -3.47
N GLN A 40 -12.41 -12.50 -4.35
CA GLN A 40 -13.22 -13.72 -4.49
C GLN A 40 -13.34 -14.52 -3.19
N HIS A 41 -12.35 -14.43 -2.30
CA HIS A 41 -12.35 -15.09 -1.00
C HIS A 41 -12.59 -14.14 0.18
N ARG A 42 -13.15 -12.95 -0.09
CA ARG A 42 -13.41 -11.91 0.91
C ARG A 42 -14.12 -12.45 2.15
N ASP A 43 -15.18 -13.23 1.98
CA ASP A 43 -15.99 -13.74 3.10
C ASP A 43 -15.19 -14.69 4.01
N THR A 44 -14.28 -15.47 3.44
CA THR A 44 -13.36 -16.32 4.21
C THR A 44 -12.40 -15.48 5.05
N TYR A 45 -11.83 -14.42 4.46
CA TYR A 45 -10.99 -13.48 5.20
C TYR A 45 -11.78 -12.72 6.27
N GLN A 46 -13.00 -12.29 5.95
CA GLN A 46 -13.88 -11.55 6.85
C GLN A 46 -14.27 -12.38 8.07
N SER A 47 -14.54 -13.67 7.90
CA SER A 47 -14.86 -14.58 9.01
C SER A 47 -13.71 -14.66 10.02
N VAL A 48 -12.47 -14.85 9.55
CA VAL A 48 -11.27 -14.84 10.42
C VAL A 48 -11.05 -13.47 11.04
N ALA A 49 -11.18 -12.41 10.25
CA ALA A 49 -11.06 -11.03 10.70
C ALA A 49 -12.03 -10.71 11.84
N ASN A 50 -13.29 -11.13 11.74
CA ASN A 50 -14.30 -10.94 12.78
C ASN A 50 -13.95 -11.71 14.06
N GLU A 51 -13.44 -12.94 13.95
CA GLU A 51 -13.06 -13.74 15.13
C GLU A 51 -11.87 -13.14 15.89
N VAL A 52 -10.90 -12.59 15.17
CA VAL A 52 -9.70 -12.02 15.79
C VAL A 52 -9.89 -10.54 16.15
N GLY A 53 -10.77 -9.83 15.44
CA GLY A 53 -10.96 -8.39 15.56
C GLY A 53 -9.90 -7.59 14.79
N VAL A 54 -9.65 -7.96 13.53
CA VAL A 54 -8.70 -7.28 12.63
C VAL A 54 -9.37 -6.99 11.28
N PRO A 55 -8.86 -6.07 10.44
CA PRO A 55 -9.41 -5.84 9.10
C PRO A 55 -9.22 -7.04 8.19
N TRP A 56 -10.26 -7.40 7.42
CA TRP A 56 -10.18 -8.53 6.47
C TRP A 56 -9.07 -8.33 5.41
N GLY A 57 -8.88 -7.09 4.95
CA GLY A 57 -7.86 -6.74 3.96
C GLY A 57 -6.44 -7.03 4.46
N PHE A 58 -6.20 -6.87 5.76
CA PHE A 58 -4.92 -7.22 6.39
C PHE A 58 -4.67 -8.74 6.36
N VAL A 59 -5.68 -9.56 6.70
CA VAL A 59 -5.59 -11.02 6.63
C VAL A 59 -5.34 -11.48 5.19
N ALA A 60 -6.07 -10.89 4.23
CA ALA A 60 -5.96 -11.20 2.81
C ALA A 60 -4.54 -10.96 2.26
N VAL A 61 -3.94 -9.80 2.54
CA VAL A 61 -2.60 -9.51 2.03
C VAL A 61 -1.52 -10.33 2.71
N ILE A 62 -1.63 -10.64 4.01
CA ILE A 62 -0.72 -11.59 4.66
C ILE A 62 -0.83 -12.98 4.04
N HIS A 63 -2.04 -13.43 3.73
CA HIS A 63 -2.23 -14.72 3.07
C HIS A 63 -1.52 -14.79 1.71
N ASN A 64 -1.52 -13.68 0.96
CA ASN A 64 -0.71 -13.55 -0.24
C ASN A 64 0.80 -13.63 0.07
N MET A 65 1.25 -12.96 1.12
CA MET A 65 2.68 -12.90 1.47
C MET A 65 3.23 -14.24 1.96
N GLU A 66 2.51 -14.93 2.84
CA GLU A 66 3.01 -16.11 3.56
C GLU A 66 2.68 -17.43 2.87
N ALA A 67 1.59 -17.49 2.08
CA ALA A 67 1.14 -18.75 1.48
C ALA A 67 0.73 -18.62 0.01
N SER A 68 1.02 -17.49 -0.66
CA SER A 68 0.63 -17.25 -2.06
C SER A 68 -0.87 -17.47 -2.32
N GLN A 69 -1.70 -17.11 -1.34
CA GLN A 69 -3.16 -17.26 -1.36
C GLN A 69 -3.66 -18.72 -1.42
N ARG A 70 -2.82 -19.70 -1.04
CA ARG A 70 -3.20 -21.11 -1.01
C ARG A 70 -3.85 -21.49 0.32
N PHE A 71 -5.12 -21.91 0.25
CA PHE A 71 -5.90 -22.34 1.41
C PHE A 71 -5.57 -23.75 1.93
N ASP A 72 -4.58 -24.43 1.33
CA ASP A 72 -4.02 -25.70 1.80
C ASP A 72 -2.74 -25.53 2.64
N GLY A 73 -2.29 -24.29 2.85
CA GLY A 73 -1.11 -23.94 3.64
C GLY A 73 -1.44 -23.13 4.89
N HIS A 74 -0.59 -23.24 5.91
CA HIS A 74 -0.63 -22.45 7.12
C HIS A 74 -0.37 -20.97 6.83
N LEU A 75 -1.19 -20.07 7.38
CA LEU A 75 -0.96 -18.61 7.28
C LEU A 75 0.37 -18.16 7.91
N HIS A 76 0.96 -19.01 8.77
CA HIS A 76 2.24 -18.72 9.43
C HIS A 76 3.41 -18.58 8.44
N ASN A 77 3.49 -19.49 7.47
CA ASN A 77 4.68 -19.66 6.62
C ASN A 77 4.44 -20.52 5.36
N GLY A 78 3.20 -20.92 5.09
CA GLY A 78 2.82 -21.70 3.91
C GLY A 78 3.01 -23.22 4.01
N ASP A 79 3.45 -23.78 5.15
CA ASP A 79 3.54 -25.23 5.36
C ASP A 79 2.17 -25.92 5.19
N PRO A 80 2.08 -27.19 4.72
CA PRO A 80 0.80 -27.86 4.53
C PRO A 80 -0.03 -28.02 5.81
N LEU A 81 -1.34 -27.80 5.72
CA LEU A 81 -2.28 -27.94 6.85
C LEU A 81 -2.43 -29.39 7.38
N THR A 82 -1.83 -30.38 6.72
CA THR A 82 -1.88 -31.81 7.10
C THR A 82 -0.98 -32.15 8.29
N ALA A 83 -0.15 -31.21 8.74
CA ALA A 83 0.72 -31.37 9.91
C ALA A 83 0.78 -30.05 10.68
N ARG A 84 1.65 -29.96 11.70
CA ARG A 84 2.04 -28.66 12.25
C ARG A 84 3.18 -28.07 11.41
N THR A 85 3.35 -26.76 11.48
CA THR A 85 4.48 -26.07 10.84
C THR A 85 5.82 -26.67 11.28
N VAL A 86 6.71 -26.87 10.32
CA VAL A 86 8.11 -27.27 10.54
C VAL A 86 9.00 -26.05 10.35
N HIS A 87 8.69 -25.20 9.37
CA HIS A 87 9.34 -23.92 9.21
C HIS A 87 8.95 -22.96 10.35
N VAL A 88 9.80 -21.97 10.60
CA VAL A 88 9.57 -20.99 11.66
C VAL A 88 8.32 -20.16 11.32
N PRO A 89 7.40 -19.94 12.28
CA PRO A 89 7.37 -20.49 13.63
C PRO A 89 6.94 -21.97 13.64
N ALA A 90 7.79 -22.87 14.16
CA ALA A 90 7.52 -24.30 14.18
C ALA A 90 6.49 -24.70 15.25
N GLY A 91 5.82 -25.84 15.03
CA GLY A 91 4.87 -26.43 15.97
C GLY A 91 3.50 -25.73 16.01
N ARG A 92 3.12 -25.02 14.95
CA ARG A 92 1.85 -24.29 14.85
C ARG A 92 0.82 -25.00 13.96
N PRO A 93 -0.50 -24.82 14.20
CA PRO A 93 -1.15 -24.22 15.38
C PRO A 93 -0.74 -24.90 16.68
N ALA A 94 -0.82 -24.22 17.83
CA ALA A 94 -0.40 -24.84 19.10
C ALA A 94 -1.47 -25.79 19.68
N LYS A 95 -2.74 -25.55 19.36
CA LYS A 95 -3.90 -26.33 19.83
C LYS A 95 -4.55 -27.09 18.68
N GLY A 96 -5.31 -28.14 19.01
CA GLY A 96 -5.98 -29.00 18.02
C GLY A 96 -5.06 -30.07 17.43
N ASN A 97 -5.60 -30.86 16.49
CA ASN A 97 -4.91 -31.93 15.78
C ASN A 97 -5.08 -31.75 14.26
N PRO A 98 -4.05 -32.07 13.45
CA PRO A 98 -4.15 -32.01 12.00
C PRO A 98 -5.07 -33.12 11.44
N PRO A 99 -5.59 -32.97 10.20
CA PRO A 99 -5.44 -31.80 9.33
C PRO A 99 -6.22 -30.60 9.87
N PHE A 100 -5.60 -29.42 9.84
CA PHE A 100 -6.19 -28.18 10.33
C PHE A 100 -7.06 -27.52 9.26
N LYS A 101 -8.11 -26.81 9.66
CA LYS A 101 -8.77 -25.87 8.75
C LYS A 101 -7.89 -24.64 8.59
N TRP A 102 -7.91 -24.04 7.40
CA TRP A 102 -7.15 -22.81 7.13
C TRP A 102 -7.47 -21.70 8.13
N ALA A 103 -8.76 -21.51 8.46
CA ALA A 103 -9.20 -20.49 9.41
C ALA A 103 -8.61 -20.69 10.82
N GLU A 104 -8.53 -21.94 11.30
CA GLU A 104 -7.92 -22.26 12.61
C GLU A 104 -6.44 -21.89 12.62
N SER A 105 -5.74 -22.17 11.52
CA SER A 105 -4.34 -21.76 11.37
C SER A 105 -4.18 -20.25 11.27
N ALA A 106 -5.07 -19.57 10.57
CA ALA A 106 -5.03 -18.12 10.39
C ALA A 106 -5.24 -17.40 11.73
N VAL A 107 -6.22 -17.84 12.52
CA VAL A 107 -6.49 -17.32 13.87
C VAL A 107 -5.30 -17.53 14.80
N ASP A 108 -4.69 -18.72 14.79
CA ASP A 108 -3.49 -18.99 15.60
C ASP A 108 -2.31 -18.07 15.21
N ALA A 109 -2.09 -17.83 13.91
CA ALA A 109 -1.05 -16.92 13.42
C ALA A 109 -1.25 -15.48 13.87
N LEU A 110 -2.47 -14.95 13.71
CA LEU A 110 -2.79 -13.57 14.08
C LEU A 110 -2.70 -13.36 15.60
N ARG A 111 -3.22 -14.32 16.39
CA ARG A 111 -3.12 -14.28 17.87
C ARG A 111 -1.68 -14.42 18.36
N MET A 112 -0.86 -15.24 17.72
CA MET A 112 0.57 -15.38 18.05
C MET A 112 1.30 -14.04 17.88
N LYS A 113 0.95 -13.26 16.85
CA LYS A 113 1.47 -11.91 16.61
C LYS A 113 0.83 -10.83 17.49
N LYS A 114 -0.05 -11.21 18.42
CA LYS A 114 -0.77 -10.33 19.36
C LYS A 114 -1.62 -9.27 18.66
N LEU A 115 -2.16 -9.61 17.49
CA LEU A 115 -3.06 -8.75 16.74
C LEU A 115 -4.50 -8.93 17.20
N GLY A 116 -5.27 -7.85 17.20
CA GLY A 116 -6.69 -7.86 17.58
C GLY A 116 -7.29 -6.44 17.61
N PRO A 117 -8.42 -6.23 18.29
CA PRO A 117 -9.15 -4.95 18.26
C PRO A 117 -8.36 -3.78 18.84
N ALA A 118 -7.43 -4.05 19.76
CA ALA A 118 -6.60 -3.03 20.40
C ALA A 118 -5.40 -2.59 19.55
N SER A 119 -5.16 -3.26 18.43
CA SER A 119 -4.14 -2.84 17.47
C SER A 119 -4.61 -1.60 16.71
N ASP A 120 -3.64 -0.80 16.25
CA ASP A 120 -3.94 0.36 15.42
C ASP A 120 -4.20 -0.08 13.98
N TRP A 121 -5.44 0.08 13.54
CA TRP A 121 -5.91 -0.24 12.19
C TRP A 121 -6.19 0.98 11.32
N THR A 122 -5.72 2.17 11.72
CA THR A 122 -5.59 3.32 10.81
C THR A 122 -4.74 2.91 9.59
N LEU A 123 -4.79 3.64 8.48
CA LEU A 123 -3.94 3.32 7.32
C LEU A 123 -2.44 3.21 7.70
N PRO A 124 -1.84 4.18 8.42
CA PRO A 124 -0.47 4.04 8.90
C PRO A 124 -0.30 2.88 9.90
N GLY A 125 -1.28 2.65 10.76
CA GLY A 125 -1.31 1.54 11.71
C GLY A 125 -1.24 0.18 11.03
N THR A 126 -2.06 -0.02 10.00
CA THR A 126 -2.12 -1.25 9.20
C THR A 126 -0.78 -1.52 8.51
N LEU A 127 -0.18 -0.51 7.87
CA LEU A 127 1.14 -0.63 7.23
C LEU A 127 2.25 -0.94 8.25
N PHE A 128 2.17 -0.33 9.42
CA PHE A 128 3.08 -0.62 10.53
C PHE A 128 2.94 -2.07 11.02
N GLN A 129 1.72 -2.58 11.20
CA GLN A 129 1.49 -3.98 11.58
C GLN A 129 2.01 -4.96 10.51
N LEU A 130 1.85 -4.65 9.22
CA LEU A 130 2.39 -5.47 8.13
C LEU A 130 3.92 -5.50 8.14
N GLU A 131 4.56 -4.34 8.37
CA GLU A 131 6.02 -4.28 8.47
C GLU A 131 6.54 -5.02 9.71
N LEU A 132 5.83 -4.95 10.84
CA LEU A 132 6.14 -5.78 12.02
C LEU A 132 5.92 -7.27 11.78
N PHE A 133 4.90 -7.63 10.98
CA PHE A 133 4.59 -9.01 10.66
C PHE A 133 5.77 -9.69 9.95
N ASN A 134 6.31 -9.01 8.93
CA ASN A 134 7.54 -9.40 8.21
C ASN A 134 8.80 -9.26 9.06
N GLY A 135 8.95 -8.15 9.77
CA GLY A 135 10.12 -7.80 10.57
C GLY A 135 10.81 -6.50 10.12
N ILE A 136 11.46 -5.85 11.08
CA ILE A 136 12.03 -4.48 10.97
C ILE A 136 13.49 -4.44 10.49
N GLY A 137 13.96 -5.49 9.80
CA GLY A 137 15.35 -5.60 9.35
C GLY A 137 15.77 -4.45 8.44
N TYR A 138 14.91 -4.08 7.48
CA TYR A 138 15.14 -2.97 6.55
C TYR A 138 15.32 -1.64 7.31
N ARG A 139 14.39 -1.30 8.23
CA ARG A 139 14.50 -0.08 9.05
C ARG A 139 15.79 -0.01 9.87
N ARG A 140 16.30 -1.16 10.33
CA ARG A 140 17.48 -1.24 11.21
C ARG A 140 18.80 -1.23 10.45
N PHE A 141 18.87 -1.92 9.32
CA PHE A 141 20.14 -2.23 8.65
C PHE A 141 20.24 -1.65 7.24
N HIS A 142 19.10 -1.35 6.60
CA HIS A 142 19.03 -0.81 5.23
C HIS A 142 17.96 0.29 5.13
N PRO A 143 18.02 1.36 5.94
CA PRO A 143 16.98 2.38 6.01
C PRO A 143 16.78 3.15 4.70
N HIS A 144 17.73 3.05 3.76
CA HIS A 144 17.62 3.61 2.41
C HIS A 144 16.76 2.78 1.46
N VAL A 145 16.40 1.54 1.83
CA VAL A 145 15.52 0.66 1.06
C VAL A 145 14.21 0.44 1.81
N LEU A 146 13.12 0.95 1.23
CA LEU A 146 11.79 0.62 1.69
C LEU A 146 11.52 -0.87 1.49
N THR A 147 10.97 -1.54 2.51
CA THR A 147 10.83 -3.00 2.49
C THR A 147 10.00 -3.48 1.28
N PRO A 148 10.51 -4.42 0.47
CA PRO A 148 9.75 -4.99 -0.64
C PRO A 148 8.49 -5.74 -0.17
N TYR A 149 8.44 -6.16 1.10
CA TYR A 149 7.25 -6.78 1.69
C TYR A 149 6.03 -5.86 1.65
N LEU A 150 6.24 -4.54 1.75
CA LEU A 150 5.18 -3.55 1.58
C LEU A 150 5.11 -3.04 0.13
N TRP A 151 6.25 -2.68 -0.45
CA TRP A 151 6.29 -1.76 -1.59
C TRP A 151 6.76 -2.37 -2.93
N SER A 152 7.08 -3.66 -2.97
CA SER A 152 7.43 -4.31 -4.23
C SER A 152 6.30 -4.17 -5.26
N PHE A 153 6.68 -3.85 -6.51
CA PHE A 153 5.82 -3.51 -7.66
C PHE A 153 5.31 -2.06 -7.71
N SER A 154 5.69 -1.18 -6.78
CA SER A 154 5.44 0.27 -6.89
C SER A 154 6.67 1.08 -7.27
N ASN A 155 6.47 2.39 -7.46
CA ASN A 155 7.52 3.40 -7.60
C ASN A 155 8.47 3.51 -6.38
N HIS A 156 8.06 3.02 -5.21
CA HIS A 156 8.83 3.13 -3.96
C HIS A 156 9.93 2.06 -3.81
N TYR A 157 9.94 1.03 -4.66
CA TYR A 157 10.90 -0.06 -4.59
C TYR A 157 11.53 -0.37 -5.95
N LYS A 158 12.87 -0.49 -5.96
CA LYS A 158 13.64 -0.81 -7.17
C LYS A 158 14.41 -2.13 -7.03
N SER A 159 15.24 -2.24 -5.99
CA SER A 159 16.06 -3.41 -5.67
C SER A 159 16.48 -3.35 -4.20
N GLY A 160 17.14 -4.39 -3.72
CA GLY A 160 17.56 -4.52 -2.33
C GLY A 160 16.62 -5.47 -1.61
N LYS A 161 17.10 -6.66 -1.24
CA LYS A 161 16.34 -7.56 -0.37
C LYS A 161 17.24 -8.53 0.38
N TYR A 162 16.71 -9.07 1.46
CA TYR A 162 17.23 -10.30 2.04
C TYR A 162 16.87 -11.48 1.12
N ILE A 163 17.88 -12.23 0.68
CA ILE A 163 17.70 -13.42 -0.18
C ILE A 163 17.61 -14.71 0.65
N SER A 164 18.13 -14.67 1.87
CA SER A 164 18.02 -15.68 2.92
C SER A 164 18.24 -15.00 4.27
N ASP A 165 18.02 -15.73 5.36
CA ASP A 165 18.20 -15.18 6.71
C ASP A 165 19.58 -14.55 6.89
N GLY A 166 19.59 -13.29 7.33
CA GLY A 166 20.80 -12.49 7.53
C GLY A 166 21.58 -12.13 6.25
N THR A 167 21.13 -12.57 5.07
CA THR A 167 21.88 -12.40 3.81
C THR A 167 21.26 -11.32 2.94
N TRP A 168 21.85 -10.12 2.99
CA TRP A 168 21.43 -8.96 2.21
C TRP A 168 22.00 -8.98 0.79
N SER A 169 21.21 -8.57 -0.20
CA SER A 169 21.66 -8.27 -1.55
C SER A 169 21.09 -6.92 -1.99
N GLU A 170 21.98 -5.98 -2.37
CA GLU A 170 21.60 -4.64 -2.84
C GLU A 170 20.90 -4.66 -4.21
N THR A 171 21.17 -5.68 -5.02
CA THR A 171 20.73 -5.77 -6.41
C THR A 171 19.58 -6.75 -6.64
N ALA A 172 19.35 -7.68 -5.71
CA ALA A 172 18.23 -8.60 -5.82
C ALA A 172 16.90 -7.84 -5.79
N VAL A 173 15.97 -8.26 -6.67
CA VAL A 173 14.64 -7.65 -6.81
C VAL A 173 13.59 -8.65 -6.34
N SER A 174 12.63 -8.18 -5.56
CA SER A 174 11.49 -9.02 -5.17
C SER A 174 10.60 -9.33 -6.39
N ALA A 175 10.28 -10.61 -6.58
CA ALA A 175 9.30 -11.08 -7.56
C ALA A 175 7.88 -11.16 -6.98
N GLN A 176 7.73 -10.92 -5.67
CA GLN A 176 6.44 -10.94 -4.98
C GLN A 176 5.87 -9.53 -4.92
N CYS A 177 4.56 -9.40 -5.12
CA CYS A 177 3.85 -8.13 -4.94
C CYS A 177 3.84 -7.73 -3.47
N GLY A 178 4.12 -6.47 -3.16
CA GLY A 178 4.08 -5.96 -1.80
C GLY A 178 2.65 -5.88 -1.26
N SER A 179 2.49 -6.09 0.05
CA SER A 179 1.20 -6.06 0.74
C SER A 179 0.55 -4.67 0.73
N ALA A 180 1.33 -3.58 0.82
CA ALA A 180 0.80 -2.22 0.69
C ALA A 180 0.32 -1.92 -0.73
N VAL A 181 0.98 -2.49 -1.75
CA VAL A 181 0.55 -2.39 -3.16
C VAL A 181 -0.79 -3.10 -3.39
N LEU A 182 -0.98 -4.27 -2.78
CA LEU A 182 -2.26 -4.99 -2.82
C LEU A 182 -3.37 -4.21 -2.10
N LEU A 183 -3.11 -3.69 -0.89
CA LEU A 183 -4.05 -2.82 -0.18
C LEU A 183 -4.42 -1.59 -0.99
N ARG A 184 -3.43 -0.91 -1.60
CA ARG A 184 -3.63 0.25 -2.46
C ARG A 184 -4.57 -0.09 -3.62
N ARG A 185 -4.32 -1.20 -4.30
CA ARG A 185 -5.16 -1.61 -5.43
C ARG A 185 -6.56 -2.02 -5.02
N MET A 186 -6.72 -2.68 -3.87
CA MET A 186 -8.05 -3.00 -3.33
C MET A 186 -8.85 -1.72 -2.99
N ALA A 187 -8.19 -0.70 -2.42
CA ALA A 187 -8.81 0.60 -2.16
C ALA A 187 -9.19 1.32 -3.47
N GLU A 188 -8.31 1.32 -4.48
CA GLU A 188 -8.61 1.90 -5.81
C GLU A 188 -9.81 1.25 -6.50
N ASN A 189 -10.05 -0.05 -6.26
CA ASN A 189 -11.19 -0.79 -6.78
C ASN A 189 -12.44 -0.65 -5.90
N GLY A 190 -12.37 0.04 -4.75
CA GLY A 190 -13.47 0.17 -3.80
C GLY A 190 -13.81 -1.11 -3.03
N PHE A 191 -12.86 -2.05 -2.90
CA PHE A 191 -13.09 -3.29 -2.14
C PHE A 191 -12.92 -3.10 -0.63
N LEU A 192 -12.10 -2.13 -0.24
CA LEU A 192 -11.90 -1.75 1.16
C LEU A 192 -11.75 -0.24 1.26
N ASP A 193 -12.09 0.26 2.44
CA ASP A 193 -11.86 1.62 2.87
C ASP A 193 -11.05 1.60 4.18
N PHE A 194 -10.43 2.73 4.50
CA PHE A 194 -9.74 2.95 5.76
C PHE A 194 -10.52 4.01 6.55
N GLU A 195 -11.08 3.62 7.70
CA GLU A 195 -12.03 4.45 8.48
C GLU A 195 -11.42 5.78 8.96
N ASP A 196 -10.10 5.84 9.09
CA ASP A 196 -9.36 7.02 9.52
C ASP A 196 -9.06 8.02 8.38
N GLN A 197 -9.38 7.64 7.14
CA GLN A 197 -9.16 8.51 5.99
C GLN A 197 -10.31 9.52 5.91
N PRO A 198 -9.99 10.81 5.68
CA PRO A 198 -11.02 11.82 5.59
C PRO A 198 -11.98 11.48 4.46
N ALA A 199 -13.28 11.56 4.73
CA ALA A 199 -14.27 11.53 3.67
C ALA A 199 -13.90 12.61 2.63
N PRO A 200 -14.07 12.34 1.32
CA PRO A 200 -13.96 13.38 0.32
C PRO A 200 -14.85 14.56 0.75
N VAL A 201 -14.27 15.76 0.89
CA VAL A 201 -15.04 16.92 1.32
C VAL A 201 -16.15 17.14 0.30
N GLU A 202 -17.41 17.12 0.74
CA GLU A 202 -18.56 17.32 -0.13
C GLU A 202 -18.49 18.72 -0.75
N GLY A 203 -18.47 18.81 -2.07
CA GLY A 203 -18.19 20.07 -2.78
C GLY A 203 -16.72 20.41 -2.98
N ALA A 204 -15.78 19.52 -2.61
CA ALA A 204 -14.42 19.57 -3.12
C ALA A 204 -14.48 19.46 -4.64
N GLN A 205 -14.33 20.60 -5.30
CA GLN A 205 -13.98 20.62 -6.70
C GLN A 205 -12.68 19.81 -6.85
N PRO A 206 -12.52 19.04 -7.95
CA PRO A 206 -11.24 18.39 -8.21
C PRO A 206 -10.13 19.43 -8.02
N ILE A 207 -8.99 19.02 -7.45
CA ILE A 207 -7.83 19.90 -7.23
C ILE A 207 -7.29 20.30 -8.60
N VAL A 208 -8.00 21.24 -9.23
CA VAL A 208 -7.67 21.87 -10.47
C VAL A 208 -7.49 23.31 -10.07
N VAL A 209 -6.24 23.74 -10.08
CA VAL A 209 -5.93 25.16 -9.91
C VAL A 209 -6.70 25.94 -10.96
N SER A 210 -7.49 26.92 -10.50
CA SER A 210 -8.17 27.83 -11.40
C SER A 210 -7.13 28.58 -12.24
N HIS A 211 -7.48 28.88 -13.47
CA HIS A 211 -6.66 29.72 -14.33
C HIS A 211 -6.40 31.07 -13.64
N SER A 212 -5.14 31.49 -13.65
CA SER A 212 -4.76 32.82 -13.22
C SER A 212 -3.43 33.21 -13.86
N ASN A 213 -3.41 34.40 -14.46
CA ASN A 213 -2.18 35.01 -14.99
C ASN A 213 -1.28 35.60 -13.88
N LYS A 214 -1.72 35.54 -12.62
CA LYS A 214 -0.93 35.87 -11.44
C LYS A 214 -0.68 34.63 -10.60
N LYS A 215 0.48 34.57 -9.98
CA LYS A 215 0.78 33.55 -8.97
C LYS A 215 -0.23 33.67 -7.82
N PRO A 216 -0.84 32.57 -7.35
CA PRO A 216 -1.72 32.60 -6.19
C PRO A 216 -0.99 33.12 -4.95
N ASP A 217 -1.69 33.87 -4.11
CA ASP A 217 -1.15 34.36 -2.84
C ASP A 217 -1.14 33.26 -1.76
N ASP A 218 -2.05 32.29 -1.86
CA ASP A 218 -2.12 31.13 -0.96
C ASP A 218 -1.01 30.11 -1.28
N PRO A 219 -0.10 29.80 -0.33
CA PRO A 219 0.93 28.78 -0.50
C PRO A 219 0.40 27.38 -0.87
N ALA A 220 -0.81 27.03 -0.44
CA ALA A 220 -1.43 25.75 -0.79
C ALA A 220 -1.79 25.70 -2.29
N GLU A 221 -2.34 26.79 -2.84
CA GLU A 221 -2.65 26.93 -4.27
C GLU A 221 -1.39 26.99 -5.14
N VAL A 222 -0.33 27.65 -4.67
CA VAL A 222 0.99 27.60 -5.33
C VAL A 222 1.51 26.17 -5.41
N THR A 223 1.39 25.40 -4.32
CA THR A 223 1.84 24.00 -4.27
C THR A 223 1.05 23.13 -5.25
N LYS A 224 -0.27 23.33 -5.33
CA LYS A 224 -1.13 22.64 -6.30
C LYS A 224 -0.76 23.00 -7.74
N ALA A 225 -0.50 24.28 -8.04
CA ALA A 225 -0.07 24.72 -9.36
C ALA A 225 1.27 24.09 -9.76
N ILE A 226 2.23 24.02 -8.83
CA ILE A 226 3.52 23.35 -9.04
C ILE A 226 3.31 21.86 -9.33
N ALA A 227 2.47 21.18 -8.55
CA ALA A 227 2.17 19.76 -8.76
C ALA A 227 1.54 19.52 -10.14
N LEU A 228 0.58 20.36 -10.56
CA LEU A 228 -0.01 20.30 -11.89
C LEU A 228 1.05 20.50 -12.99
N GLN A 229 1.89 21.52 -12.88
CA GLN A 229 2.94 21.81 -13.87
C GLN A 229 3.95 20.67 -13.97
N ASN A 230 4.34 20.07 -12.84
CA ASN A 230 5.20 18.89 -12.82
C ASN A 230 4.54 17.69 -13.52
N TRP A 231 3.26 17.44 -13.23
CA TRP A 231 2.50 16.37 -13.89
C TRP A 231 2.37 16.60 -15.40
N LEU A 232 2.08 17.83 -15.84
CA LEU A 232 2.01 18.17 -17.26
C LEU A 232 3.32 17.92 -18.00
N ASN A 233 4.46 18.21 -17.38
CA ASN A 233 5.78 17.95 -17.96
C ASN A 233 6.14 16.45 -18.08
N THR A 234 5.32 15.55 -17.56
CA THR A 234 5.52 14.10 -17.76
C THR A 234 5.02 13.62 -19.14
N PHE A 235 4.23 14.43 -19.85
CA PHE A 235 3.68 14.08 -21.16
C PHE A 235 4.63 14.48 -22.30
N PRO A 236 4.95 13.57 -23.24
CA PRO A 236 5.80 13.92 -24.38
C PRO A 236 5.25 15.11 -25.17
N GLY A 237 6.12 16.09 -25.46
CA GLY A 237 5.76 17.30 -26.21
C GLY A 237 5.07 18.40 -25.39
N ILE A 238 4.91 18.20 -24.07
CA ILE A 238 4.44 19.23 -23.14
C ILE A 238 5.65 19.82 -22.40
N PHE A 239 5.77 21.15 -22.44
CA PHE A 239 6.84 21.90 -21.78
C PHE A 239 6.25 23.14 -21.10
N VAL A 240 5.99 23.03 -19.80
CA VAL A 240 5.43 24.09 -18.96
C VAL A 240 6.45 24.47 -17.90
N LYS A 241 6.62 25.76 -17.65
CA LYS A 241 7.49 26.25 -16.58
C LYS A 241 6.87 25.92 -15.22
N VAL A 242 7.66 25.38 -14.29
CA VAL A 242 7.21 25.09 -12.92
C VAL A 242 7.46 26.31 -12.04
N ASP A 243 6.50 27.21 -11.97
CA ASP A 243 6.57 28.48 -11.24
C ASP A 243 5.40 28.72 -10.28
N GLY A 244 4.45 27.79 -10.23
CA GLY A 244 3.25 27.88 -9.43
C GLY A 244 2.22 28.88 -9.96
N THR A 245 2.37 29.36 -11.20
CA THR A 245 1.40 30.23 -11.86
C THR A 245 0.55 29.42 -12.86
N PRO A 246 -0.73 29.15 -12.56
CA PRO A 246 -1.61 28.38 -13.44
C PRO A 246 -2.18 29.23 -14.59
N GLY A 247 -1.32 29.96 -15.31
CA GLY A 247 -1.72 30.86 -16.39
C GLY A 247 -1.94 30.16 -17.74
N ASP A 248 -2.03 30.95 -18.81
CA ASP A 248 -2.42 30.50 -20.15
C ASP A 248 -1.66 29.27 -20.67
N ARG A 249 -0.35 29.18 -20.39
CA ARG A 249 0.50 28.06 -20.82
C ARG A 249 0.19 26.77 -20.06
N THR A 250 0.02 26.87 -18.74
CA THR A 250 -0.37 25.73 -17.89
C THR A 250 -1.74 25.22 -18.34
N SER A 251 -2.69 26.13 -18.57
CA SER A 251 -4.04 25.77 -19.02
C SER A 251 -4.09 25.20 -20.44
N ALA A 252 -3.31 25.74 -21.38
CA ALA A 252 -3.23 25.19 -22.73
C ALA A 252 -2.58 23.79 -22.76
N ALA A 253 -1.56 23.56 -21.92
CA ALA A 253 -0.99 22.23 -21.75
C ALA A 253 -1.99 21.26 -21.11
N PHE A 254 -2.75 21.71 -20.11
CA PHE A 254 -3.84 20.93 -19.52
C PHE A 254 -4.87 20.54 -20.58
N PHE A 255 -5.28 21.47 -21.44
CA PHE A 255 -6.19 21.20 -22.56
C PHE A 255 -5.63 20.13 -23.53
N LYS A 256 -4.33 20.18 -23.87
CA LYS A 256 -3.72 19.17 -24.74
C LYS A 256 -3.77 17.76 -24.15
N VAL A 257 -3.72 17.65 -22.82
CA VAL A 257 -3.72 16.36 -22.12
C VAL A 257 -5.14 15.86 -21.83
N THR A 258 -6.07 16.77 -21.49
CA THR A 258 -7.40 16.40 -20.95
C THR A 258 -8.57 16.76 -21.87
N GLY A 259 -8.34 17.58 -22.88
CA GLY A 259 -9.38 18.13 -23.76
C GLY A 259 -10.20 19.28 -23.13
N ARG A 260 -9.79 19.81 -21.96
CA ARG A 260 -10.47 20.92 -21.27
C ARG A 260 -9.47 21.95 -20.75
N PHE A 261 -9.83 23.23 -20.75
CA PHE A 261 -9.04 24.28 -20.11
C PHE A 261 -9.19 24.21 -18.58
N LEU A 262 -8.29 24.88 -17.86
CA LEU A 262 -8.44 25.04 -16.41
C LEU A 262 -9.70 25.86 -16.09
N PRO A 263 -10.39 25.60 -14.96
CA PRO A 263 -11.52 26.38 -14.51
C PRO A 263 -11.21 27.88 -14.47
N GLY A 264 -12.08 28.71 -15.04
CA GLY A 264 -11.88 30.17 -15.09
C GLY A 264 -11.00 30.67 -16.25
N ASP A 265 -10.49 29.78 -17.11
CA ASP A 265 -9.81 30.20 -18.33
C ASP A 265 -10.82 30.80 -19.32
N PRO A 266 -10.58 32.01 -19.87
CA PRO A 266 -11.52 32.67 -20.78
C PRO A 266 -11.73 31.96 -22.12
N ARG A 267 -10.95 30.92 -22.42
CA ARG A 267 -11.04 30.14 -23.67
C ARG A 267 -11.95 28.90 -23.56
N GLY A 268 -12.40 28.55 -22.34
CA GLY A 268 -13.10 27.30 -22.02
C GLY A 268 -14.46 27.49 -21.38
#